data_AF-A0A7V4JGJ6-F1
#
_entry.id   AF-A0A7V4JGJ6-F1
#
_cell.length_a   1.000
_cell.length_b   1.000
_cell.length_c   1.000
_cell.angle_alpha   90.00
_cell.angle_beta   90.00
_cell.angle_gamma   90.00
#
_symmetry.space_group_name_H-M   'P 1'
#
loop_
_entity.id
_entity.type
_entity.pdbx_description
1 polymer ?
#
loop_
_entity_poly.entity_id
_entity_poly.type
_entity_poly.pdbx_seq_one_letter_code
_entity_poly.pdbx_strand_id
1 'polypeptide(L)'
;MVKKALSIVIIVLGIANVALGATFVGIGVDKQDYIQQAMDQEKITLQLTDEQIAAGELVDTAKEAQAAGDLIREHRHAMGTYDEVLGGGRFNPENPQHLVYAQALNLENYLYLAVNSFGLVTVAIAAGVSMLLTGVALALLGGLMLSRRPRTAGAVEA
;
A
#
# COMPACT_ATOMS: atom_id res chain seq x y z
N MET A 1 10.66 -41.71 11.86
CA MET A 1 11.57 -40.65 11.37
C MET A 1 10.84 -39.60 10.54
N VAL A 2 10.00 -40.00 9.56
CA VAL A 2 9.22 -39.09 8.68
C VAL A 2 8.43 -38.01 9.44
N LYS A 3 7.71 -38.36 10.51
CA LYS A 3 6.94 -37.39 11.31
C LYS A 3 7.79 -36.28 11.94
N LYS A 4 8.98 -36.60 12.44
CA LYS A 4 9.90 -35.61 13.02
C LYS A 4 10.48 -34.67 11.96
N ALA A 5 10.91 -35.22 10.82
CA ALA A 5 11.40 -34.44 9.70
C ALA A 5 10.33 -33.48 9.18
N LEU A 6 9.09 -33.97 9.01
CA LEU A 6 7.95 -33.14 8.60
C LEU A 6 7.67 -32.00 9.59
N SER A 7 7.66 -32.28 10.89
CA SER A 7 7.48 -31.23 11.92
C SER A 7 8.56 -30.16 11.86
N ILE A 8 9.83 -30.54 11.68
CA ILE A 8 10.94 -29.59 11.54
C ILE A 8 10.76 -28.73 10.29
N VAL A 9 10.41 -29.32 9.15
CA VAL A 9 10.15 -28.57 7.90
C VAL A 9 9.03 -27.56 8.10
N ILE A 10 7.92 -27.94 8.75
CA ILE A 10 6.80 -27.03 9.03
C ILE A 10 7.24 -25.85 9.92
N ILE A 11 8.06 -26.11 10.94
CA ILE A 11 8.60 -25.05 11.82
C ILE A 11 9.46 -24.08 11.00
N VAL A 12 10.37 -24.60 10.17
CA VAL A 12 11.26 -23.77 9.33
C VAL A 12 10.45 -22.91 8.36
N LEU A 13 9.42 -23.48 7.71
CA LEU A 13 8.51 -22.71 6.85
C LEU A 13 7.76 -21.64 7.64
N GLY A 14 7.32 -21.95 8.86
CA GLY A 14 6.68 -20.98 9.75
C GLY A 14 7.59 -19.79 10.08
N ILE A 15 8.83 -20.05 10.47
CA ILE A 15 9.83 -19.03 10.78
C ILE A 15 10.15 -18.18 9.54
N ALA A 16 10.33 -18.82 8.38
CA ALA A 16 10.57 -18.11 7.12
C ALA A 16 9.41 -17.17 6.77
N ASN A 17 8.17 -17.62 6.94
CA ASN A 17 6.99 -16.81 6.67
C ASN A 17 6.84 -15.64 7.67
N VAL A 18 7.21 -15.84 8.93
CA VAL A 18 7.27 -14.73 9.91
C VAL A 18 8.29 -13.67 9.49
N ALA A 19 9.49 -14.09 9.05
CA ALA A 19 10.52 -13.16 8.60
C ALA A 19 10.09 -12.36 7.36
N LEU A 20 9.46 -13.03 6.38
CA LEU A 20 8.89 -12.37 5.20
C LEU A 20 7.77 -11.41 5.58
N GLY A 21 6.85 -11.84 6.45
CA GLY A 21 5.75 -11.01 6.91
C GLY A 21 6.21 -9.74 7.62
N ALA A 22 7.18 -9.86 8.52
CA ALA A 22 7.79 -8.71 9.20
C ALA A 22 8.46 -7.75 8.20
N THR A 23 9.12 -8.27 7.17
CA THR A 23 9.76 -7.47 6.11
C THR A 23 8.71 -6.69 5.32
N PHE A 24 7.63 -7.33 4.90
CA PHE A 24 6.55 -6.68 4.14
C PHE A 24 5.86 -5.57 4.95
N VAL A 25 5.56 -5.82 6.22
CA VAL A 25 4.99 -4.78 7.11
C VAL A 25 5.97 -3.62 7.27
N GLY A 26 7.25 -3.90 7.53
CA GLY A 26 8.28 -2.87 7.69
C GLY A 26 8.44 -1.99 6.44
N ILE A 27 8.51 -2.60 5.25
CA ILE A 27 8.56 -1.86 3.99
C ILE A 27 7.27 -1.05 3.77
N GLY A 28 6.12 -1.64 4.09
CA GLY A 28 4.84 -0.95 3.95
C GLY A 28 4.77 0.33 4.79
N VAL A 29 5.11 0.25 6.07
CA VAL A 29 5.12 1.41 6.97
C VAL A 29 6.13 2.47 6.50
N ASP A 30 7.38 2.06 6.20
CA ASP A 30 8.42 2.99 5.70
C ASP A 30 7.97 3.73 4.43
N LYS A 31 7.31 3.02 3.51
CA LYS A 31 6.81 3.63 2.27
C LYS A 31 5.57 4.48 2.49
N GLN A 32 4.73 4.17 3.48
CA GLN A 32 3.63 5.04 3.86
C GLN A 32 4.14 6.41 4.31
N ASP A 33 5.10 6.41 5.25
CA ASP A 33 5.69 7.62 5.80
C ASP A 33 6.38 8.43 4.70
N TYR A 34 7.08 7.75 3.79
CA TYR A 34 7.72 8.40 2.64
C TYR A 34 6.70 9.12 1.74
N ILE A 35 5.57 8.49 1.42
CA ILE A 35 4.53 9.09 0.58
C ILE A 35 3.94 10.32 1.27
N GLN A 36 3.62 10.21 2.56
CA GLN A 36 3.07 11.33 3.34
C GLN A 36 4.04 12.52 3.36
N GLN A 37 5.32 12.28 3.67
CA GLN A 37 6.34 13.32 3.67
C GLN A 37 6.55 13.96 2.29
N ALA A 38 6.48 13.17 1.21
CA ALA A 38 6.59 13.70 -0.14
C ALA A 38 5.39 14.60 -0.48
N MET A 39 4.18 14.21 -0.06
CA MET A 39 2.98 15.03 -0.27
C MET A 39 2.98 16.30 0.59
N ASP A 40 3.45 16.21 1.83
CA ASP A 40 3.60 17.36 2.73
C ASP A 40 4.54 18.43 2.16
N GLN A 41 5.52 18.04 1.35
CA GLN A 41 6.44 18.97 0.68
C GLN A 41 5.74 19.76 -0.43
N GLU A 42 4.72 19.19 -1.07
CA GLU A 42 3.96 19.85 -2.13
C GLU A 42 2.98 20.91 -1.60
N LYS A 43 2.71 20.91 -0.29
CA LYS A 43 1.83 21.89 0.38
C LYS A 43 0.45 22.02 -0.27
N ILE A 44 -0.10 20.90 -0.72
CA ILE A 44 -1.42 20.86 -1.36
C ILE A 44 -2.50 20.98 -0.28
N THR A 45 -3.40 21.95 -0.43
CA THR A 45 -4.53 22.22 0.49
C THR A 45 -5.89 22.09 -0.19
N LEU A 46 -5.93 21.59 -1.43
CA LEU A 46 -7.17 21.45 -2.20
C LEU A 46 -8.16 20.53 -1.48
N GLN A 47 -9.44 20.92 -1.47
CA GLN A 47 -10.55 20.18 -0.82
C GLN A 47 -10.47 20.09 0.71
N LEU A 48 -9.51 20.75 1.36
CA LEU A 48 -9.50 20.94 2.82
C LEU A 48 -10.42 22.10 3.22
N THR A 49 -10.99 22.06 4.43
CA THR A 49 -11.76 23.19 4.97
C THR A 49 -10.85 24.32 5.44
N ASP A 50 -11.40 25.54 5.58
CA ASP A 50 -10.64 26.69 6.08
C ASP A 50 -10.07 26.44 7.48
N GLU A 51 -10.78 25.69 8.34
CA GLU A 51 -10.29 25.30 9.66
C GLU A 51 -9.10 24.34 9.58
N GLN A 52 -9.15 23.37 8.67
CA GLN A 52 -8.05 22.43 8.43
C GLN A 52 -6.80 23.17 7.92
N ILE A 53 -6.99 24.07 6.96
CA ILE A 53 -5.91 24.91 6.43
C ILE A 53 -5.33 25.81 7.52
N ALA A 54 -6.17 26.43 8.35
CA ALA A 54 -5.74 27.26 9.48
C ALA A 54 -4.99 26.45 10.55
N ALA A 55 -5.30 25.16 10.70
CA ALA A 55 -4.57 24.22 11.55
C ALA A 55 -3.24 23.74 10.91
N GLY A 56 -2.97 24.11 9.65
CA GLY A 56 -1.76 23.72 8.93
C GLY A 56 -1.86 22.32 8.30
N GLU A 57 -3.05 21.77 8.16
CA GLU A 57 -3.28 20.48 7.50
C GLU A 57 -2.98 20.55 6.00
N LEU A 58 -2.51 19.42 5.47
CA LEU A 58 -2.17 19.22 4.07
C LEU A 58 -2.83 17.94 3.57
N VAL A 59 -2.93 17.81 2.26
CA VAL A 59 -3.38 16.57 1.63
C VAL A 59 -2.31 15.50 1.83
N ASP A 60 -2.54 14.57 2.76
CA ASP A 60 -1.57 13.54 3.16
C ASP A 60 -2.16 12.12 3.20
N THR A 61 -3.45 11.98 2.89
CA THR A 61 -4.12 10.68 2.79
C THR A 61 -4.51 10.33 1.36
N ALA A 62 -4.71 9.04 1.10
CA ALA A 62 -5.24 8.56 -0.19
C ALA A 62 -6.60 9.19 -0.52
N LYS A 63 -7.46 9.41 0.47
CA LYS A 63 -8.80 9.97 0.25
C LYS A 63 -8.73 11.44 -0.15
N GLU A 64 -7.91 12.23 0.53
CA GLU A 64 -7.72 13.64 0.20
C GLU A 64 -7.00 13.80 -1.13
N ALA A 65 -5.99 12.97 -1.41
CA ALA A 65 -5.31 12.94 -2.70
C ALA A 65 -6.28 12.67 -3.85
N GLN A 66 -7.18 11.70 -3.65
CA GLN A 66 -8.23 11.40 -4.63
C GLN A 66 -9.19 12.58 -4.80
N ALA A 67 -9.67 13.19 -3.72
CA ALA A 67 -10.60 14.32 -3.79
C ALA A 67 -9.96 15.54 -4.50
N ALA A 68 -8.71 15.86 -4.17
CA ALA A 68 -7.95 16.91 -4.84
C ALA A 68 -7.72 16.58 -6.33
N GLY A 69 -7.40 15.33 -6.66
CA GLY A 69 -7.22 14.86 -8.03
C GLY A 69 -8.53 14.93 -8.83
N ASP A 70 -9.65 14.55 -8.23
CA ASP A 70 -10.98 14.62 -8.83
C ASP A 70 -11.38 16.07 -9.12
N LEU A 71 -11.09 17.02 -8.21
CA LEU A 71 -11.31 18.45 -8.44
C LEU A 71 -10.46 18.98 -9.61
N ILE A 72 -9.17 18.65 -9.65
CA ILE A 72 -8.28 19.08 -10.74
C ILE A 72 -8.75 18.48 -12.07
N ARG A 73 -9.16 17.20 -12.06
CA ARG A 73 -9.71 16.52 -13.22
C ARG A 73 -10.97 17.21 -13.72
N GLU A 74 -11.89 17.58 -12.83
CA GLU A 74 -13.10 18.33 -13.18
C GLU A 74 -12.76 19.67 -13.85
N HIS A 75 -11.89 20.48 -13.21
CA HIS A 75 -11.44 21.74 -13.79
C HIS A 75 -10.72 21.56 -15.13
N ARG A 76 -9.91 20.50 -15.28
CA ARG A 76 -9.23 20.18 -16.53
C ARG A 76 -10.21 19.83 -17.64
N HIS A 77 -11.21 19.00 -17.36
CA HIS A 77 -12.22 18.64 -18.34
C HIS A 77 -13.13 19.80 -18.73
N ALA A 78 -13.33 20.79 -17.85
CA ALA A 78 -14.01 22.03 -18.21
C ALA A 78 -13.25 22.86 -19.27
N MET A 79 -11.93 22.65 -19.42
CA MET A 79 -11.12 23.27 -20.50
C MET A 79 -11.23 22.52 -21.84
N GLY A 80 -11.79 21.30 -21.85
CA GLY A 80 -11.88 20.42 -23.01
C GLY A 80 -11.08 19.12 -22.87
N THR A 81 -11.27 18.22 -23.83
CA THR A 81 -10.45 17.02 -23.99
C THR A 81 -9.07 17.34 -24.56
N TYR A 82 -8.14 16.39 -24.50
CA TYR A 82 -6.78 16.57 -25.00
C TYR A 82 -6.75 17.01 -26.48
N ASP A 83 -7.62 16.42 -27.30
CA ASP A 83 -7.70 16.73 -28.73
C ASP A 83 -8.30 18.11 -28.98
N GLU A 84 -9.35 18.48 -28.23
CA GLU A 84 -10.00 19.79 -28.32
C GLU A 84 -9.06 20.92 -27.90
N VAL A 85 -8.28 20.71 -26.84
CA VAL A 85 -7.33 21.72 -26.33
C VAL A 85 -6.15 21.91 -27.28
N LEU A 86 -5.67 20.83 -27.90
CA LEU A 86 -4.55 20.90 -28.84
C LEU A 86 -4.96 21.20 -30.29
N GLY A 87 -6.26 21.15 -30.59
CA GLY A 87 -6.81 21.34 -31.93
C GLY A 87 -6.27 20.33 -32.95
N GLY A 88 -6.06 19.06 -32.54
CA GLY A 88 -5.43 18.03 -33.37
C GLY A 88 -3.94 18.25 -33.67
N GLY A 89 -3.32 19.26 -33.04
CA GLY A 89 -1.91 19.61 -33.17
C GLY A 89 -1.02 19.04 -32.06
N ARG A 90 0.25 19.45 -32.07
CA ARG A 90 1.21 19.11 -31.00
C ARG A 90 1.12 20.16 -29.88
N PHE A 91 1.58 19.78 -28.69
CA PHE A 91 1.77 20.73 -27.58
C PHE A 91 2.59 21.94 -28.03
N ASN A 92 2.17 23.13 -27.56
CA ASN A 92 2.80 24.41 -27.86
C ASN A 92 3.13 25.10 -26.54
N PRO A 93 4.41 25.23 -26.16
CA PRO A 93 4.81 25.86 -24.90
C PRO A 93 4.54 27.37 -24.86
N GLU A 94 4.29 28.02 -26.00
CA GLU A 94 3.95 29.44 -26.06
C GLU A 94 2.44 29.69 -25.91
N ASN A 95 1.61 28.63 -25.96
CA ASN A 95 0.17 28.74 -25.75
C ASN A 95 -0.15 28.61 -24.24
N PRO A 96 -0.66 29.67 -23.56
CA PRO A 96 -0.99 29.61 -22.15
C PRO A 96 -2.03 28.53 -21.80
N GLN A 97 -2.98 28.26 -22.68
CA GLN A 97 -4.00 27.23 -22.46
C GLN A 97 -3.39 25.82 -22.45
N HIS A 98 -2.41 25.56 -23.33
CA HIS A 98 -1.70 24.27 -23.34
C HIS A 98 -0.87 24.11 -22.07
N LEU A 99 -0.21 25.17 -21.60
CA LEU A 99 0.58 25.15 -20.38
C LEU A 99 -0.28 24.82 -19.15
N VAL A 100 -1.41 25.52 -18.97
CA VAL A 100 -2.32 25.30 -17.84
C VAL A 100 -2.92 23.89 -17.90
N TYR A 101 -3.33 23.43 -19.09
CA TYR A 101 -3.84 22.08 -19.28
C TYR A 101 -2.80 21.00 -18.91
N ALA A 102 -1.56 21.17 -19.37
CA ALA A 102 -0.47 20.25 -19.07
C ALA A 102 -0.11 20.23 -17.58
N GLN A 103 -0.14 21.39 -16.91
CA GLN A 103 0.08 21.49 -15.47
C GLN A 103 -1.03 20.78 -14.69
N ALA A 104 -2.30 21.00 -15.05
CA ALA A 104 -3.42 20.33 -14.41
C ALA A 104 -3.34 18.81 -14.61
N LEU A 105 -3.02 18.34 -15.81
CA LEU A 105 -2.84 16.92 -16.10
C LEU A 105 -1.68 16.30 -15.29
N ASN A 106 -0.59 17.04 -15.11
CA ASN A 106 0.56 16.58 -14.31
C ASN A 106 0.19 16.45 -12.82
N LEU A 107 -0.48 17.45 -12.24
CA LEU A 107 -0.94 17.42 -10.85
C LEU A 107 -1.99 16.32 -10.61
N GLU A 108 -2.95 16.16 -11.53
CA GLU A 108 -3.93 15.06 -11.49
C GLU A 108 -3.23 13.69 -11.47
N ASN A 109 -2.27 13.48 -12.37
CA ASN A 109 -1.50 12.23 -12.43
C ASN A 109 -0.67 12.01 -11.16
N TYR A 110 -0.02 13.05 -10.63
CA TYR A 110 0.72 12.96 -9.37
C TYR A 110 -0.19 12.50 -8.22
N LEU A 111 -1.37 13.12 -8.08
CA LEU A 111 -2.32 12.78 -7.02
C LEU A 111 -2.88 11.37 -7.16
N TYR A 112 -3.27 10.94 -8.36
CA TYR A 112 -3.72 9.56 -8.57
C TYR A 112 -2.60 8.52 -8.42
N LEU A 113 -1.35 8.88 -8.74
CA LEU A 113 -0.20 8.03 -8.43
C LEU A 113 0.01 7.91 -6.91
N ALA A 114 -0.21 8.98 -6.14
CA ALA A 114 -0.18 8.92 -4.69
C ALA A 114 -1.28 7.98 -4.14
N VAL A 115 -2.52 8.09 -4.65
CA VAL A 115 -3.62 7.17 -4.31
C VAL A 115 -3.24 5.71 -4.56
N ASN A 116 -2.70 5.41 -5.74
CA ASN A 116 -2.24 4.07 -6.08
C ASN A 116 -1.11 3.58 -5.16
N SER A 117 -0.20 4.49 -4.78
CA SER A 117 0.93 4.17 -3.90
C SER A 117 0.45 3.83 -2.48
N PHE A 118 -0.49 4.59 -1.92
CA PHE A 118 -1.14 4.23 -0.65
C PHE A 118 -1.89 2.89 -0.72
N GLY A 119 -2.57 2.63 -1.84
CA GLY A 119 -3.22 1.34 -2.09
C GLY A 119 -2.22 0.18 -2.08
N LEU A 120 -1.08 0.34 -2.76
CA LEU A 120 -0.02 -0.66 -2.80
C LEU A 120 0.61 -0.90 -1.42
N VAL A 121 0.85 0.16 -0.65
CA VAL A 121 1.32 0.09 0.74
C VAL A 121 0.34 -0.72 1.61
N THR A 122 -0.96 -0.43 1.49
CA THR A 122 -2.01 -1.15 2.22
C THR A 122 -1.99 -2.66 1.90
N VAL A 123 -1.85 -3.01 0.62
CA VAL A 123 -1.72 -4.41 0.18
C VAL A 123 -0.46 -5.06 0.75
N ALA A 124 0.69 -4.36 0.75
CA ALA A 124 1.93 -4.87 1.29
C ALA A 124 1.83 -5.16 2.80
N ILE A 125 1.25 -4.24 3.58
CA ILE A 125 1.03 -4.42 5.01
C ILE A 125 0.07 -5.58 5.26
N ALA A 126 -1.06 -5.63 4.56
CA ALA A 126 -2.04 -6.71 4.72
C ALA A 126 -1.44 -8.09 4.37
N ALA A 127 -0.68 -8.17 3.27
CA ALA A 127 0.04 -9.38 2.89
C ALA A 127 1.05 -9.77 3.99
N GLY A 128 1.84 -8.82 4.49
CA GLY A 128 2.80 -9.05 5.56
C GLY A 128 2.15 -9.57 6.85
N VAL A 129 1.04 -8.95 7.28
CA VAL A 129 0.25 -9.40 8.43
C VAL A 129 -0.27 -10.82 8.23
N SER A 130 -0.78 -11.14 7.03
CA SER A 130 -1.25 -12.51 6.74
C SER A 130 -0.12 -13.54 6.83
N MET A 131 1.08 -13.22 6.33
CA MET A 131 2.26 -14.07 6.41
C MET A 131 2.71 -14.28 7.86
N LEU A 132 2.67 -13.23 8.70
CA LEU A 132 2.96 -13.34 10.12
C LEU A 132 2.00 -14.33 10.81
N LEU A 133 0.69 -14.17 10.60
CA LEU A 133 -0.32 -15.04 11.19
C LEU A 133 -0.15 -16.50 10.75
N THR A 134 0.01 -16.73 9.44
CA THR A 134 0.25 -18.07 8.91
C THR A 134 1.57 -18.66 9.42
N GLY A 135 2.63 -17.86 9.49
CA GLY A 135 3.94 -18.30 9.97
C GLY A 135 3.91 -18.75 11.43
N VAL A 136 3.28 -17.96 12.30
CA VAL A 136 3.07 -18.32 13.71
C VAL A 136 2.23 -19.60 13.83
N ALA A 137 1.13 -19.72 13.07
CA ALA A 137 0.30 -20.92 13.07
C ALA A 137 1.10 -22.18 12.66
N LEU A 138 1.91 -22.10 11.61
CA LEU A 138 2.77 -23.21 11.17
C LEU A 138 3.81 -23.57 12.23
N ALA A 139 4.50 -22.59 12.79
CA ALA A 139 5.51 -22.83 13.82
C ALA A 139 4.91 -23.51 15.06
N LEU A 140 3.72 -23.07 15.51
CA LEU A 140 3.00 -23.68 16.63
C LEU A 140 2.54 -25.10 16.31
N LEU A 141 1.97 -25.33 15.12
CA LEU A 141 1.52 -26.67 14.69
C LEU A 141 2.70 -27.64 14.58
N GLY A 142 3.80 -27.23 13.97
CA GLY A 142 5.02 -28.03 13.87
C GLY A 142 5.60 -28.35 15.25
N GLY A 143 5.64 -27.37 16.15
CA GLY A 143 6.09 -27.56 17.54
C GLY A 143 5.20 -28.51 18.34
N LEU A 144 3.87 -28.41 18.18
CA LEU A 144 2.90 -29.32 18.82
C LEU A 144 3.07 -30.75 18.32
N MET A 145 3.22 -30.94 17.00
CA MET A 145 3.43 -32.26 16.40
C MET A 145 4.73 -32.90 16.87
N LEU A 146 5.80 -32.10 17.04
CA LEU A 146 7.08 -32.57 17.55
C LEU A 146 7.00 -32.97 19.04
N SER A 147 6.17 -32.28 19.81
CA SER A 147 6.00 -32.49 21.26
C SER A 147 5.10 -33.68 21.62
N ARG A 148 4.23 -34.14 20.71
CA ARG A 148 3.38 -35.31 20.95
C ARG A 148 4.24 -36.60 20.95
N ARG A 149 4.48 -37.16 22.14
CA ARG A 149 5.09 -38.50 22.28
C ARG A 149 4.18 -39.56 21.66
N PRO A 150 4.73 -40.59 20.99
CA PRO A 150 3.92 -41.72 20.54
C PRO A 150 3.24 -42.35 21.76
N ARG A 151 1.90 -42.44 21.75
CA ARG A 151 1.17 -43.30 22.70
C ARG A 151 1.73 -44.71 22.53
N THR A 152 2.45 -45.21 23.52
CA THR A 152 2.78 -46.62 23.64
C THR A 152 1.46 -47.38 23.75
N ALA A 153 1.05 -48.03 22.67
CA ALA A 153 0.05 -49.08 22.72
C ALA A 153 0.69 -50.24 23.51
N GLY A 154 0.17 -50.52 24.71
CA GLY A 154 0.75 -51.54 25.58
C GLY A 154 0.29 -51.39 27.02
N ALA A 155 -1.00 -51.61 27.26
CA ALA A 155 -1.52 -52.02 28.56
C ALA A 155 -2.83 -52.81 28.31
N VAL A 156 -2.69 -53.92 27.58
CA VAL A 156 -3.62 -55.04 27.66
C VAL A 156 -2.72 -56.21 28.03
N GLU A 157 -2.72 -56.56 29.32
CA GLU A 157 -2.57 -57.91 29.87
C GLU A 157 -2.36 -57.77 31.39
N ALA A 158 -3.45 -57.92 32.13
CA ALA A 158 -3.52 -58.49 33.47
C ALA A 158 -4.92 -59.06 33.67
#